data_AF-A0A7V9DJJ4-F1
#
_entry.id   AF-A0A7V9DJJ4-F1
#
_cell.length_a   1.000
_cell.length_b   1.000
_cell.length_c   1.000
_cell.angle_alpha   90.00
_cell.angle_beta   90.00
_cell.angle_gamma   90.00
#
_symmetry.space_group_name_H-M   'P 1'
#
loop_
_entity.id
_entity.type
_entity.pdbx_description
1 polymer ?
#
loop_
_entity_poly.entity_id
_entity_poly.type
_entity_poly.pdbx_seq_one_letter_code
_entity_poly.pdbx_strand_id
1 'polypeptide(L)'
;MASRAKTFSYAVSLDRDWTGASDRGGVPLPDEEGWTPEHLLLAGLARCTLTSLRYHAHLEGLGATGSADARGTVTRREEDGRYAFVELEVDLDVTFEPAPRDVRELLAKAERDCFVGASLTATPRYSWVVGGEEFR
;
A
#
# COMPACT_ATOMS: atom_id res chain seq x y z
N MET A 1 -1.75 30.58 -9.35
CA MET A 1 -0.53 29.90 -9.80
C MET A 1 -0.65 28.44 -9.40
N ALA A 2 -0.58 27.50 -10.34
CA ALA A 2 -0.57 26.09 -10.00
C ALA A 2 0.71 25.80 -9.19
N SER A 3 0.58 25.30 -7.96
CA SER A 3 1.73 24.90 -7.17
C SER A 3 2.48 23.80 -7.91
N ARG A 4 3.80 23.94 -8.07
CA ARG A 4 4.64 22.91 -8.68
C ARG A 4 4.40 21.57 -7.97
N ALA A 5 4.16 20.51 -8.75
CA ALA A 5 3.95 19.17 -8.21
C ALA A 5 5.16 18.75 -7.37
N LYS A 6 4.91 18.13 -6.22
CA LYS A 6 5.96 17.51 -5.39
C LYS A 6 6.54 16.32 -6.15
N THR A 7 7.85 16.11 -6.04
CA THR A 7 8.54 14.97 -6.64
C THR A 7 9.06 14.06 -5.54
N PHE A 8 8.80 12.76 -5.69
CA PHE A 8 9.32 11.71 -4.83
C PHE A 8 10.14 10.76 -5.70
N SER A 9 11.32 10.36 -5.22
CA SER A 9 12.22 9.43 -5.90
C SER A 9 12.56 8.28 -4.96
N TYR A 10 12.62 7.08 -5.52
CA TYR A 10 12.93 5.84 -4.83
C TYR A 10 13.79 4.99 -5.78
N ALA A 11 14.82 4.34 -5.24
CA ALA A 11 15.64 3.40 -6.00
C ALA A 11 15.94 2.13 -5.20
N VAL A 12 15.98 1.01 -5.91
CA VAL A 12 16.37 -0.30 -5.41
C VAL A 12 17.42 -0.86 -6.35
N SER A 13 18.44 -1.50 -5.80
CA SER A 13 19.44 -2.28 -6.53
C SER A 13 19.43 -3.72 -6.07
N LEU A 14 19.69 -4.64 -6.99
CA LEU A 14 19.92 -6.05 -6.69
C LEU A 14 21.39 -6.38 -6.99
N ASP A 15 22.03 -7.17 -6.14
CA ASP A 15 23.36 -7.71 -6.43
C ASP A 15 23.29 -8.99 -7.29
N ARG A 16 24.43 -9.69 -7.43
CA ARG A 16 24.52 -10.92 -8.24
C ARG A 16 23.74 -12.09 -7.65
N ASP A 17 23.49 -12.06 -6.34
CA ASP A 17 22.73 -13.05 -5.61
C ASP A 17 21.27 -12.58 -5.41
N TRP A 18 20.86 -11.55 -6.16
CA TRP A 18 19.54 -10.93 -6.13
C TRP A 18 19.13 -10.36 -4.77
N THR A 19 20.09 -10.13 -3.88
CA THR A 19 19.83 -9.46 -2.62
C THR A 19 19.53 -7.98 -2.87
N GLY A 20 18.37 -7.52 -2.38
CA GLY A 20 17.88 -6.18 -2.59
C GLY A 20 18.36 -5.17 -1.55
N ALA A 21 18.79 -4.00 -2.03
CA ALA A 21 19.13 -2.84 -1.21
C ALA A 21 18.33 -1.61 -1.65
N SER A 22 17.72 -0.91 -0.70
CA SER A 22 17.08 0.40 -0.93
C SER A 22 18.11 1.52 -0.88
N ASP A 23 17.89 2.57 -1.68
CA ASP A 23 18.59 3.85 -1.63
C ASP A 23 18.54 4.57 -0.28
N ARG A 24 17.62 4.16 0.61
CA ARG A 24 17.50 4.66 1.99
C ARG A 24 18.20 3.78 3.03
N GLY A 25 18.87 2.70 2.60
CA GLY A 25 19.45 1.69 3.48
C GLY A 25 18.39 0.78 4.12
N GLY A 26 18.72 0.20 5.27
CA GLY A 26 17.89 -0.79 5.97
C GLY A 26 18.48 -2.20 5.91
N VAL A 27 17.73 -3.18 6.42
CA VAL A 27 18.11 -4.60 6.31
C VAL A 27 17.95 -5.03 4.85
N PRO A 28 18.98 -5.64 4.23
CA PRO A 28 18.87 -6.17 2.87
C PRO A 28 17.74 -7.19 2.75
N LEU A 29 17.06 -7.19 1.61
CA LEU A 29 16.02 -8.16 1.30
C LEU A 29 16.68 -9.36 0.60
N PRO A 30 16.82 -10.52 1.24
CA PRO A 30 17.44 -11.68 0.61
C PRO A 30 16.54 -12.23 -0.51
N ASP A 31 17.15 -12.90 -1.48
CA ASP A 31 16.42 -13.76 -2.43
C ASP A 31 15.99 -15.04 -1.70
N GLU A 32 14.73 -15.07 -1.25
CA GLU A 32 14.17 -16.20 -0.51
C GLU A 32 12.89 -16.72 -1.16
N GLU A 33 12.76 -18.05 -1.27
CA GLU A 33 11.67 -18.72 -1.97
C GLU A 33 10.28 -18.35 -1.41
N GLY A 34 10.19 -18.04 -0.12
CA GLY A 34 8.96 -17.63 0.55
C GLY A 34 8.45 -16.24 0.16
N TRP A 35 9.27 -15.39 -0.44
CA TRP A 35 8.93 -14.01 -0.81
C TRP A 35 9.15 -13.74 -2.29
N THR A 36 8.21 -14.22 -3.11
CA THR A 36 8.22 -13.90 -4.55
C THR A 36 7.97 -12.40 -4.79
N PRO A 37 8.33 -11.86 -5.98
CA PRO A 37 8.05 -10.47 -6.34
C PRO A 37 6.57 -10.06 -6.19
N GLU A 38 5.64 -10.97 -6.47
CA GLU A 38 4.20 -10.78 -6.29
C GLU A 38 3.85 -10.57 -4.80
N HIS A 39 4.42 -11.37 -3.91
CA HIS A 39 4.25 -11.21 -2.46
C HIS A 39 4.83 -9.88 -1.98
N LEU A 40 5.99 -9.49 -2.51
CA LEU A 40 6.62 -8.21 -2.18
C LEU A 40 5.78 -7.02 -2.67
N LEU A 41 5.15 -7.14 -3.84
CA LEU A 41 4.21 -6.13 -4.34
C LEU A 41 2.98 -6.01 -3.43
N LEU A 42 2.37 -7.13 -3.02
CA LEU A 42 1.21 -7.13 -2.11
C LEU A 42 1.58 -6.55 -0.74
N ALA A 43 2.74 -6.91 -0.19
CA ALA A 43 3.25 -6.32 1.05
C ALA A 43 3.52 -4.82 0.89
N GLY A 44 4.07 -4.41 -0.25
CA GLY A 44 4.29 -3.01 -0.61
C GLY A 44 2.99 -2.22 -0.69
N LEU A 45 1.95 -2.78 -1.31
CA LEU A 45 0.61 -2.21 -1.40
C LEU A 45 0.01 -2.01 0.00
N ALA A 46 -0.03 -3.06 0.82
CA ALA A 46 -0.55 -3.00 2.18
C ALA A 46 0.18 -1.96 3.05
N ARG A 47 1.53 -1.98 3.03
CA ARG A 47 2.35 -1.01 3.78
C ARG A 47 2.16 0.41 3.28
N CYS A 48 2.01 0.60 1.97
CA CYS A 48 1.76 1.90 1.37
C CYS A 48 0.41 2.47 1.81
N THR A 49 -0.66 1.66 1.80
CA THR A 49 -1.99 2.07 2.28
C THR A 49 -1.96 2.46 3.76
N LEU A 50 -1.34 1.65 4.63
CA LEU A 50 -1.17 1.98 6.05
C LEU A 50 -0.30 3.23 6.28
N THR A 51 0.72 3.44 5.44
CA THR A 51 1.59 4.62 5.51
C THR A 51 0.84 5.88 5.10
N SER A 52 0.03 5.80 4.03
CA SER A 52 -0.85 6.88 3.59
C SER A 52 -1.86 7.23 4.69
N LEU A 53 -2.49 6.22 5.30
CA LEU A 53 -3.40 6.42 6.43
C LEU A 53 -2.72 7.14 7.60
N ARG A 54 -1.55 6.66 8.03
CA ARG A 54 -0.77 7.28 9.11
C ARG A 54 -0.41 8.72 8.81
N TYR A 55 -0.05 9.02 7.56
CA TYR A 55 0.25 10.39 7.14
C TYR A 55 -0.98 11.30 7.29
N HIS A 56 -2.15 10.90 6.79
CA HIS A 56 -3.35 11.72 6.91
C HIS A 56 -3.85 11.83 8.35
N ALA A 57 -3.78 10.75 9.12
CA ALA A 57 -4.12 10.75 10.54
C ALA A 57 -3.23 11.74 11.31
N HIS A 58 -1.93 11.72 11.03
CA HIS A 58 -0.97 12.64 11.64
C HIS A 58 -1.27 14.12 11.30
N LEU A 59 -1.67 14.43 10.07
CA LEU A 59 -2.09 15.79 9.69
C LEU A 59 -3.32 16.28 10.48
N GLU A 60 -4.16 15.35 10.94
CA GLU A 60 -5.33 15.64 11.77
C GLU A 60 -5.03 15.57 13.28
N GLY A 61 -3.76 15.35 13.66
CA GLY A 61 -3.33 15.24 15.06
C GLY A 61 -3.64 13.90 15.72
N LEU A 62 -3.89 12.85 14.92
CA LEU A 62 -4.27 11.52 15.37
C LEU A 62 -3.09 10.54 15.26
N GLY A 63 -2.99 9.63 16.20
CA GLY A 63 -2.22 8.39 16.07
C GLY A 63 -3.02 7.34 15.31
N ALA A 64 -2.36 6.55 14.46
CA ALA A 64 -2.98 5.44 13.73
C ALA A 64 -2.10 4.19 13.78
N THR A 65 -2.69 3.07 14.18
CA THR A 65 -2.06 1.75 14.20
C THR A 65 -2.97 0.73 13.53
N GLY A 66 -2.41 -0.40 13.10
CA GLY A 66 -3.20 -1.43 12.44
C GLY A 66 -2.37 -2.47 11.72
N SER A 67 -3.06 -3.46 11.20
CA SER A 67 -2.59 -4.56 10.37
C SER A 67 -3.31 -4.59 9.04
N ALA A 68 -2.77 -5.36 8.09
CA ALA A 68 -3.39 -5.54 6.79
C ALA A 68 -3.08 -6.92 6.22
N ASP A 69 -4.05 -7.47 5.52
CA ASP A 69 -3.96 -8.67 4.69
C ASP A 69 -4.21 -8.27 3.24
N ALA A 70 -3.29 -8.61 2.35
CA ALA A 70 -3.43 -8.32 0.92
C ALA A 70 -3.42 -9.60 0.09
N ARG A 71 -4.33 -9.68 -0.87
CA ARG A 71 -4.46 -10.81 -1.79
C ARG A 71 -4.55 -10.29 -3.22
N GLY A 72 -4.08 -11.10 -4.16
CA GLY A 72 -4.17 -10.77 -5.57
C GLY A 72 -4.25 -11.99 -6.45
N THR A 73 -4.96 -11.85 -7.56
CA THR A 73 -5.10 -12.88 -8.59
C THR A 73 -4.36 -12.43 -9.83
N VAL A 74 -3.38 -13.23 -10.27
CA VAL A 74 -2.70 -13.04 -11.55
C VAL A 74 -3.37 -13.92 -12.60
N THR A 75 -3.85 -13.30 -13.67
CA THR A 75 -4.31 -14.02 -14.86
C THR A 75 -4.09 -13.18 -16.11
N ARG A 76 -4.44 -13.72 -17.27
CA ARG A 76 -4.34 -13.03 -18.54
C ARG A 76 -5.40 -11.95 -18.65
N ARG A 77 -4.96 -10.69 -18.79
CA ARG A 77 -5.83 -9.54 -19.09
C ARG A 77 -6.37 -9.62 -20.51
N GLU A 78 -7.64 -9.27 -20.68
CA GLU A 78 -8.28 -9.27 -22.00
C GLU A 78 -7.80 -8.10 -22.86
N GLU A 79 -7.49 -6.97 -22.24
CA GLU A 79 -7.17 -5.71 -22.94
C GLU A 79 -5.84 -5.77 -23.69
N ASP A 80 -4.83 -6.46 -23.14
CA ASP A 80 -3.48 -6.53 -23.70
C ASP A 80 -2.87 -7.94 -23.74
N GLY A 81 -3.61 -8.96 -23.31
CA GLY A 81 -3.18 -10.35 -23.35
C GLY A 81 -2.03 -10.72 -22.40
N ARG A 82 -1.64 -9.81 -21.49
CA ARG A 82 -0.54 -10.04 -20.52
C ARG A 82 -1.04 -10.71 -19.25
N TYR A 83 -0.18 -11.53 -18.64
CA TYR A 83 -0.40 -11.97 -17.26
C TYR A 83 -0.03 -10.83 -16.31
N ALA A 84 -1.00 -10.40 -15.51
CA ALA A 84 -0.84 -9.35 -14.52
C ALA A 84 -1.85 -9.58 -13.39
N PHE A 85 -1.68 -8.85 -12.27
CA PHE A 85 -2.75 -8.74 -11.29
C PHE A 85 -3.99 -8.13 -11.95
N VAL A 86 -5.09 -8.88 -11.93
CA VAL A 86 -6.41 -8.43 -12.41
C VAL A 86 -7.36 -8.10 -11.28
N GLU A 87 -7.13 -8.70 -10.11
CA GLU A 87 -7.87 -8.49 -8.89
C GLU A 87 -6.89 -8.31 -7.75
N LEU A 88 -7.19 -7.34 -6.88
CA LEU A 88 -6.43 -6.99 -5.70
C LEU A 88 -7.41 -6.67 -4.58
N GLU A 89 -7.19 -7.26 -3.43
CA GLU A 89 -7.99 -7.04 -2.22
C GLU A 89 -7.04 -6.71 -1.07
N VAL A 90 -7.39 -5.70 -0.29
CA VAL A 90 -6.64 -5.30 0.90
C VAL A 90 -7.65 -5.15 2.04
N ASP A 91 -7.55 -6.04 3.01
CA ASP A 91 -8.32 -6.00 4.24
C ASP A 91 -7.45 -5.35 5.33
N LEU A 92 -7.98 -4.34 6.01
CA LEU A 92 -7.24 -3.59 7.03
C LEU A 92 -8.01 -3.56 8.34
N ASP A 93 -7.31 -3.76 9.45
CA ASP A 93 -7.82 -3.56 10.81
C ASP A 93 -7.00 -2.45 11.47
N VAL A 94 -7.65 -1.34 11.77
CA VAL A 94 -6.99 -0.12 12.25
C VAL A 94 -7.67 0.46 13.47
N THR A 95 -6.88 1.18 14.27
CA THR A 95 -7.35 1.94 15.43
C THR A 95 -6.71 3.32 15.42
N PHE A 96 -7.49 4.33 15.84
CA PHE A 96 -7.07 5.71 15.97
C PHE A 96 -7.09 6.18 17.41
N GLU A 97 -6.17 7.07 17.77
CA GLU A 97 -6.17 7.76 19.06
C GLU A 97 -5.80 9.24 18.87
N PRO A 98 -6.70 10.20 19.19
CA PRO A 98 -8.12 10.00 19.53
C PRO A 98 -8.95 9.53 18.32
N ALA A 99 -10.24 9.27 18.53
CA ALA A 99 -11.16 8.94 17.44
C ALA A 99 -11.25 10.10 16.42
N PRO A 100 -11.16 9.82 15.10
CA PRO A 100 -11.28 10.84 14.06
C PRO A 100 -12.69 11.42 14.04
N ARG A 101 -12.79 12.67 13.57
CA ARG A 101 -14.09 13.32 13.34
C ARG A 101 -14.83 12.74 12.13
N ASP A 102 -14.07 12.35 11.09
CA ASP A 102 -14.61 11.72 9.89
C ASP A 102 -13.72 10.54 9.48
N VAL A 103 -14.12 9.33 9.88
CA VAL A 103 -13.41 8.09 9.53
C VAL A 103 -13.41 7.90 8.01
N ARG A 104 -14.55 8.07 7.33
CA ARG A 104 -14.69 7.75 5.92
C ARG A 104 -13.83 8.65 5.04
N GLU A 105 -13.79 9.95 5.35
CA GLU A 105 -12.92 10.88 4.65
C GLU A 105 -11.43 10.49 4.81
N LEU A 106 -11.04 10.09 6.02
CA LEU A 106 -9.67 9.68 6.32
C LEU A 106 -9.26 8.42 5.56
N LEU A 107 -10.13 7.40 5.53
CA LEU A 107 -9.91 6.16 4.78
C LEU A 107 -9.82 6.43 3.27
N ALA A 108 -10.73 7.24 2.72
CA ALA A 108 -10.71 7.60 1.29
C ALA A 108 -9.43 8.35 0.89
N LYS A 109 -8.88 9.20 1.76
CA LYS A 109 -7.56 9.83 1.55
C LYS A 109 -6.45 8.78 1.54
N ALA A 110 -6.48 7.83 2.46
CA ALA A 110 -5.47 6.76 2.56
C ALA A 110 -5.40 5.93 1.27
N GLU A 111 -6.55 5.50 0.75
CA GLU A 111 -6.66 4.73 -0.50
C GLU A 111 -6.16 5.52 -1.71
N ARG A 112 -6.60 6.78 -1.85
CA ARG A 112 -6.25 7.64 -2.98
C ARG A 112 -4.75 7.97 -3.02
N ASP A 113 -4.15 8.26 -1.88
CA ASP A 113 -2.78 8.80 -1.81
C ASP A 113 -1.72 7.70 -1.60
N CYS A 114 -2.11 6.42 -1.60
CA CYS A 114 -1.14 5.33 -1.70
C CYS A 114 -0.54 5.22 -3.10
N PHE A 115 0.74 5.58 -3.23
CA PHE A 115 1.47 5.57 -4.50
C PHE A 115 1.55 4.19 -5.17
N VAL A 116 1.67 3.11 -4.39
CA VAL A 116 1.70 1.75 -4.94
C VAL A 116 0.36 1.43 -5.59
N GLY A 117 -0.76 1.61 -4.88
CA GLY A 117 -2.10 1.41 -5.42
C GLY A 117 -2.36 2.27 -6.66
N ALA A 118 -1.98 3.56 -6.61
CA ALA A 118 -2.12 4.49 -7.74
C ALA A 118 -1.24 4.14 -8.97
N SER A 119 -0.20 3.31 -8.79
CA SER A 119 0.68 2.89 -9.88
C SER A 119 0.21 1.62 -10.59
N LEU A 120 -0.80 0.93 -10.05
CA LEU A 120 -1.31 -0.33 -10.59
C LEU A 120 -2.42 -0.07 -11.60
N THR A 121 -2.52 -0.92 -12.62
CA THR A 121 -3.66 -0.89 -13.56
C THR A 121 -4.92 -1.44 -12.92
N ALA A 122 -4.81 -2.55 -12.17
CA ALA A 122 -5.92 -3.09 -11.40
C ALA A 122 -6.13 -2.21 -10.16
N THR A 123 -7.34 -1.67 -10.01
CA THR A 123 -7.72 -0.87 -8.84
C THR A 123 -7.91 -1.80 -7.65
N PRO A 124 -7.15 -1.64 -6.55
CA PRO A 124 -7.35 -2.43 -5.35
C PRO A 124 -8.73 -2.18 -4.74
N ARG A 125 -9.36 -3.26 -4.26
CA ARG A 125 -10.57 -3.19 -3.44
C ARG A 125 -10.16 -3.18 -1.97
N TYR A 126 -10.70 -2.25 -1.20
CA TYR A 126 -10.39 -2.11 0.21
C TYR A 126 -11.57 -2.55 1.08
N SER A 127 -11.26 -3.22 2.17
CA SER A 127 -12.18 -3.45 3.28
C SER A 127 -11.50 -2.99 4.57
N TRP A 128 -12.26 -2.34 5.44
CA TRP A 128 -11.72 -1.73 6.65
C TRP A 128 -12.51 -2.17 7.87
N VAL A 129 -11.79 -2.47 8.94
CA VAL A 129 -12.32 -2.56 10.30
C VAL A 129 -11.66 -1.44 11.10
N VAL A 130 -12.46 -0.57 11.71
CA VAL A 130 -11.97 0.56 12.51
C VAL A 130 -12.50 0.42 13.92
N GLY A 131 -11.62 0.07 14.86
CA GLY A 131 -12.02 -0.14 16.26
C GLY A 131 -13.14 -1.19 16.44
N GLY A 132 -13.22 -2.16 15.52
CA GLY A 132 -14.25 -3.21 15.50
C GLY A 132 -15.49 -2.91 14.66
N GLU A 133 -15.60 -1.73 14.04
CA GLU A 133 -16.70 -1.38 13.11
C GLU A 133 -16.26 -1.54 11.65
N GLU A 134 -17.09 -2.16 10.81
CA GLU A 134 -16.79 -2.39 9.39
C GLU A 134 -17.09 -1.17 8.51
N PHE A 135 -16.16 -0.87 7.60
CA PHE A 135 -16.27 0.17 6.58
C PHE A 135 -15.92 -0.42 5.20
N ARG A 136 -16.80 -0.14 4.24
CA ARG A 136 -16.68 -0.50 2.82
C ARG A 136 -16.98 0.71 1.96
#